data_AF-A0A420HEW7-F1
#
_entry.id   AF-A0A420HEW7-F1
#
_cell.length_a   1.000
_cell.length_b   1.000
_cell.length_c   1.000
_cell.angle_alpha   90.00
_cell.angle_beta   90.00
_cell.angle_gamma   90.00
#
_symmetry.space_group_name_H-M   'P 1'
#
loop_
_entity.id
_entity.type
_entity.pdbx_description
1 polymer ?
#
loop_
_entity_poly.entity_id
_entity_poly.type
_entity_poly.pdbx_seq_one_letter_code
_entity_poly.pdbx_strand_id
1 'polypeptide(L)'
;MSKGLKKIQKKIACKKGKTSALHENSRDAQRLKRAQGRDEKLERVALARRKNERPLLERTAYFQKPIRLNGGKVLGMEEIQTLIKSFLNQHIEELSLLKKQRRPGRPPSTREDIFRMKVARDDKEYRDGFYMPDLTDENNVTYFSLWDGNWSYLSTLKWVRVSSDGNVQISRFPPNREI
;
A
#
# COMPACT_ATOMS: atom_id res chain seq x y z
N MET A 1 16.49 -4.11 8.06
CA MET A 1 17.94 -3.89 8.12
C MET A 1 18.66 -5.21 7.90
N SER A 2 19.08 -5.52 6.68
CA SER A 2 19.87 -6.74 6.46
C SER A 2 21.22 -6.59 7.15
N LYS A 3 21.64 -7.64 7.85
CA LYS A 3 22.83 -7.62 8.72
C LYS A 3 24.10 -8.08 7.97
N GLY A 4 24.03 -8.22 6.64
CA GLY A 4 25.06 -8.84 5.81
C GLY A 4 26.35 -8.04 5.80
N LEU A 5 26.27 -6.77 5.41
CA LEU A 5 27.39 -5.84 5.40
C LEU A 5 27.98 -5.64 6.79
N LYS A 6 27.14 -5.41 7.82
CA LYS A 6 27.59 -5.24 9.21
C LYS A 6 28.36 -6.46 9.72
N LYS A 7 27.92 -7.68 9.38
CA LYS A 7 28.62 -8.93 9.74
C LYS A 7 29.99 -9.03 9.06
N ILE A 8 30.09 -8.64 7.79
CA ILE A 8 31.35 -8.69 7.03
C ILE A 8 32.32 -7.60 7.50
N GLN A 9 31.83 -6.39 7.75
CA GLN A 9 32.61 -5.31 8.37
C GLN A 9 33.18 -5.74 9.72
N LYS A 10 32.36 -6.33 10.60
CA LYS A 10 32.83 -6.84 11.90
C LYS A 10 33.95 -7.88 11.74
N LYS A 11 33.79 -8.83 10.81
CA LYS A 11 34.83 -9.85 10.53
C LYS A 11 36.14 -9.24 10.05
N ILE A 12 36.08 -8.25 9.18
CA ILE A 12 37.27 -7.56 8.65
C ILE A 12 37.93 -6.74 9.75
N ALA A 13 37.13 -6.01 10.55
CA ALA A 13 37.64 -5.22 11.67
C ALA A 13 38.32 -6.09 12.73
N CYS A 14 37.79 -7.27 13.04
CA CYS A 14 38.46 -8.23 13.92
C CYS A 14 39.79 -8.75 13.34
N LYS A 15 39.92 -8.87 12.02
CA LYS A 15 41.13 -9.40 11.36
C LYS A 15 42.21 -8.34 11.16
N LYS A 16 41.84 -7.10 10.83
CA LYS A 16 42.77 -6.05 10.34
C LYS A 16 42.74 -4.76 11.17
N GLY A 17 41.96 -4.70 12.24
CA GLY A 17 41.74 -3.49 13.01
C GLY A 17 40.70 -2.55 12.37
N LYS A 18 40.25 -1.55 13.13
CA LYS A 18 39.14 -0.63 12.77
C LYS A 18 39.50 0.34 11.63
N THR A 19 40.79 0.56 11.36
CA THR A 19 41.34 1.56 10.43
C THR A 19 42.03 0.93 9.22
N SER A 20 41.56 -0.23 8.76
CA SER A 20 42.13 -0.89 7.58
C SER A 20 41.66 -0.20 6.29
N ALA A 21 42.46 0.73 5.75
CA ALA A 21 42.35 1.15 4.36
C ALA A 21 42.58 -0.07 3.46
N LEU A 22 41.50 -0.56 2.83
CA LEU A 22 41.55 -1.71 1.93
C LEU A 22 41.80 -1.22 0.51
N HIS A 23 42.78 -1.81 -0.17
CA HIS A 23 42.92 -1.63 -1.61
C HIS A 23 41.63 -2.10 -2.32
N GLU A 24 41.21 -1.36 -3.36
CA GLU A 24 39.92 -1.56 -4.03
C GLU A 24 39.73 -2.97 -4.61
N ASN A 25 40.84 -3.57 -5.08
CA ASN A 25 40.88 -4.91 -5.65
C ASN A 25 41.18 -6.00 -4.63
N SER A 26 41.35 -5.66 -3.34
CA SER A 26 41.58 -6.68 -2.32
C SER A 26 40.36 -7.59 -2.15
N ARG A 27 40.60 -8.85 -1.76
CA ARG A 27 39.53 -9.82 -1.52
C ARG A 27 38.50 -9.33 -0.50
N ASP A 28 38.94 -8.61 0.52
CA ASP A 28 38.08 -8.07 1.57
C ASP A 28 37.27 -6.86 1.08
N ALA A 29 37.84 -5.99 0.25
CA ALA A 29 37.10 -4.92 -0.43
C ALA A 29 36.00 -5.48 -1.36
N GLN A 30 36.31 -6.50 -2.16
CA GLN A 30 35.31 -7.16 -3.00
C GLN A 30 34.22 -7.86 -2.18
N ARG A 31 34.57 -8.46 -1.03
CA ARG A 31 33.58 -9.05 -0.10
C ARG A 31 32.62 -7.99 0.45
N LEU A 32 33.12 -6.80 0.79
CA LEU A 32 32.30 -5.67 1.21
C LEU A 32 31.38 -5.19 0.09
N LYS A 33 31.91 -4.95 -1.12
CA LYS A 33 31.10 -4.56 -2.29
C LYS A 33 29.98 -5.55 -2.59
N ARG A 34 30.26 -6.86 -2.56
CA ARG A 34 29.23 -7.91 -2.74
C ARG A 34 28.20 -7.95 -1.61
N ALA A 35 28.60 -7.63 -0.37
CA ALA A 35 27.67 -7.57 0.76
C ALA A 35 26.72 -6.38 0.63
N GLN A 36 27.30 -5.21 0.31
CA GLN A 36 26.57 -3.97 0.07
C GLN A 36 25.55 -4.14 -1.06
N GLY A 37 25.98 -4.63 -2.23
CA GLY A 37 25.07 -4.81 -3.37
C GLY A 37 23.92 -5.79 -3.09
N ARG A 38 24.13 -6.79 -2.21
CA ARG A 38 23.03 -7.67 -1.76
C ARG A 38 22.06 -6.93 -0.84
N ASP A 39 22.59 -6.18 0.13
CA ASP A 39 21.77 -5.41 1.07
C ASP A 39 20.94 -4.34 0.34
N GLU A 40 21.55 -3.61 -0.62
CA GLU A 40 20.87 -2.65 -1.49
C GLU A 40 19.77 -3.31 -2.35
N LYS A 41 20.03 -4.51 -2.90
CA LYS A 41 19.02 -5.24 -3.67
C LYS A 41 17.82 -5.63 -2.80
N LEU A 42 18.06 -6.13 -1.59
CA LEU A 42 17.00 -6.50 -0.66
C LEU A 42 16.18 -5.27 -0.23
N GLU A 43 16.84 -4.15 0.02
CA GLU A 43 16.17 -2.88 0.33
C GLU A 43 15.32 -2.40 -0.85
N ARG A 44 15.84 -2.44 -2.07
CA ARG A 44 15.08 -2.09 -3.28
C ARG A 44 13.82 -2.92 -3.45
N VAL A 45 13.91 -4.24 -3.23
CA VAL A 45 12.74 -5.14 -3.27
C VAL A 45 11.74 -4.80 -2.16
N ALA A 46 12.21 -4.53 -0.94
CA ALA A 46 11.34 -4.14 0.17
C ALA A 46 10.63 -2.80 -0.09
N LEU A 47 11.33 -1.82 -0.68
CA LEU A 47 10.75 -0.53 -1.06
C LEU A 47 9.71 -0.68 -2.17
N ALA A 48 10.00 -1.48 -3.20
CA ALA A 48 9.06 -1.78 -4.27
C ALA A 48 7.79 -2.44 -3.71
N ARG A 49 7.96 -3.40 -2.79
CA ARG A 49 6.84 -4.05 -2.09
C ARG A 49 6.00 -3.03 -1.32
N ARG A 50 6.62 -2.20 -0.47
CA ARG A 50 5.91 -1.13 0.29
C ARG A 50 5.15 -0.17 -0.63
N LYS A 51 5.73 0.19 -1.78
CA LYS A 51 5.08 1.07 -2.76
C LYS A 51 3.81 0.43 -3.35
N ASN A 52 3.84 -0.88 -3.60
CA ASN A 52 2.68 -1.63 -4.10
C ASN A 52 1.63 -1.85 -3.01
N GLU A 53 2.05 -2.02 -1.76
CA GLU A 53 1.18 -2.22 -0.60
C GLU A 53 0.49 -0.93 -0.14
N ARG A 54 1.14 0.22 -0.31
CA ARG A 54 0.68 1.52 0.19
C ARG A 54 -0.76 1.90 -0.19
N PRO A 55 -1.22 1.76 -1.45
CA PRO A 55 -2.58 2.15 -1.83
C PRO A 55 -3.65 1.38 -1.05
N LEU A 56 -3.42 0.09 -0.80
CA LEU A 56 -4.37 -0.72 -0.04
C LEU A 56 -4.36 -0.34 1.45
N LEU A 57 -3.20 0.00 2.02
CA LEU A 57 -3.09 0.52 3.40
C LEU A 57 -3.81 1.87 3.56
N GLU A 58 -3.63 2.78 2.61
CA GLU A 58 -4.30 4.09 2.61
C GLU A 58 -5.82 3.90 2.49
N ARG A 59 -6.26 3.00 1.60
CA ARG A 59 -7.67 2.61 1.44
C ARG A 59 -8.24 2.03 2.74
N THR A 60 -7.60 1.02 3.34
CA THR A 60 -8.10 0.42 4.59
C THR A 60 -8.13 1.43 5.72
N ALA A 61 -7.14 2.33 5.82
CA ALA A 61 -7.13 3.39 6.81
C ALA A 61 -8.31 4.37 6.62
N TYR A 62 -8.72 4.64 5.39
CA TYR A 62 -9.90 5.45 5.11
C TYR A 62 -11.18 4.81 5.68
N PHE A 63 -11.41 3.52 5.42
CA PHE A 63 -12.60 2.80 5.92
C PHE A 63 -12.57 2.53 7.42
N GLN A 64 -11.39 2.52 8.05
CA GLN A 64 -11.26 2.34 9.49
C GLN A 64 -11.71 3.58 10.28
N LYS A 65 -11.49 4.78 9.74
CA LYS A 65 -11.86 6.05 10.40
C LYS A 65 -13.34 6.11 10.84
N PRO A 66 -14.34 5.91 9.95
CA PRO A 66 -15.75 5.98 10.34
C PRO A 66 -16.12 4.92 11.37
N ILE A 67 -15.52 3.73 11.31
CA ILE A 67 -15.78 2.64 12.26
C ILE A 67 -15.28 3.01 13.66
N ARG A 68 -14.09 3.59 13.77
CA ARG A 68 -13.56 4.07 15.05
C ARG A 68 -14.43 5.18 15.63
N LEU A 69 -14.96 6.07 14.78
CA LEU A 69 -15.88 7.13 15.19
C LEU A 69 -17.24 6.57 15.64
N ASN A 70 -17.74 5.50 15.02
CA ASN A 70 -18.98 4.82 15.38
C ASN A 70 -18.82 3.82 16.55
N GLY A 71 -17.67 3.81 17.22
CA GLY A 71 -17.40 2.94 18.37
C GLY A 71 -17.28 1.45 18.02
N GLY A 72 -16.89 1.11 16.80
CA GLY A 72 -16.69 -0.29 16.38
C GLY A 72 -17.97 -1.04 16.02
N LYS A 73 -19.05 -0.32 15.71
CA LYS A 73 -20.31 -0.92 15.23
C LYS A 73 -20.24 -1.27 13.74
N VAL A 74 -20.97 -2.31 13.36
CA VAL A 74 -21.19 -2.69 11.96
C VAL A 74 -21.89 -1.57 11.19
N LEU A 75 -21.65 -1.53 9.89
CA LEU A 75 -22.27 -0.55 9.00
C LEU A 75 -23.29 -1.22 8.09
N GLY A 76 -24.37 -0.49 7.79
CA GLY A 76 -25.36 -0.92 6.81
C GLY A 76 -24.81 -0.85 5.39
N MET A 77 -25.39 -1.63 4.48
CA MET A 77 -24.96 -1.64 3.06
C MET A 77 -25.06 -0.24 2.42
N GLU A 78 -26.10 0.53 2.75
CA GLU A 78 -26.28 1.90 2.25
C GLU A 78 -25.16 2.85 2.73
N GLU A 79 -24.74 2.72 3.98
CA GLU A 79 -23.64 3.50 4.55
C GLU A 79 -22.31 3.11 3.90
N ILE A 80 -22.08 1.81 3.69
CA ILE A 80 -20.89 1.30 2.98
C ILE A 80 -20.84 1.87 1.56
N GLN A 81 -21.95 1.85 0.81
CA GLN A 81 -22.01 2.42 -0.53
C GLN A 81 -21.71 3.92 -0.52
N THR A 82 -22.23 4.65 0.47
CA THR A 82 -21.97 6.08 0.63
C THR A 82 -20.50 6.36 0.92
N LEU A 83 -19.87 5.54 1.78
CA LEU A 83 -18.43 5.64 2.08
C LEU A 83 -17.57 5.32 0.85
N ILE A 84 -17.92 4.30 0.07
CA ILE A 84 -17.22 3.99 -1.18
C ILE A 84 -17.33 5.17 -2.13
N LYS A 85 -18.53 5.69 -2.40
CA LYS A 85 -18.72 6.86 -3.27
C LYS A 85 -17.93 8.09 -2.78
N SER A 86 -17.92 8.35 -1.47
CA SER A 86 -17.13 9.44 -0.89
C SER A 86 -15.63 9.25 -1.12
N PHE A 87 -15.12 8.03 -1.03
CA PHE A 87 -13.72 7.71 -1.35
C PHE A 87 -13.41 7.98 -2.82
N LEU A 88 -14.23 7.50 -3.76
CA LEU A 88 -14.01 7.70 -5.20
C LEU A 88 -14.12 9.19 -5.60
N ASN A 89 -15.03 9.92 -4.97
CA ASN A 89 -15.24 11.34 -5.23
C ASN A 89 -14.01 12.20 -4.93
N GLN A 90 -13.14 11.80 -3.99
CA GLN A 90 -11.89 12.53 -3.70
C GLN A 90 -11.03 12.70 -4.96
N HIS A 91 -10.89 11.64 -5.76
CA HIS A 91 -10.11 11.69 -7.00
C HIS A 91 -10.81 12.47 -8.11
N ILE A 92 -12.14 12.44 -8.15
CA ILE A 92 -12.95 13.22 -9.10
C ILE A 92 -12.82 14.72 -8.79
N GLU A 93 -12.90 15.10 -7.52
CA GLU A 93 -12.74 16.49 -7.06
C GLU A 93 -11.35 17.01 -7.38
N GLU A 94 -10.29 16.25 -7.08
CA GLU A 94 -8.91 16.59 -7.43
C GLU A 94 -8.74 16.78 -8.94
N LEU A 95 -9.29 15.88 -9.76
CA LEU A 95 -9.26 16.01 -11.21
C LEU A 95 -10.00 17.27 -11.69
N SER A 96 -11.14 17.59 -11.08
CA SER A 96 -11.91 18.79 -11.41
C SER A 96 -11.15 20.09 -11.09
N LEU A 97 -10.43 20.12 -9.97
CA LEU A 97 -9.60 21.25 -9.56
C LEU A 97 -8.44 21.46 -10.54
N LEU A 98 -7.75 20.38 -10.95
CA LEU A 98 -6.68 20.46 -11.95
C LEU A 98 -7.20 20.97 -13.29
N LYS A 99 -8.38 20.52 -13.74
CA LYS A 99 -9.02 21.01 -14.97
C LYS A 99 -9.38 22.49 -14.89
N LYS A 100 -9.85 22.97 -13.74
CA LYS A 100 -10.19 24.40 -13.52
C LYS A 100 -8.94 25.29 -13.50
N GLN A 101 -7.84 24.81 -12.93
CA GLN A 101 -6.56 25.54 -12.92
C GLN A 101 -5.90 25.59 -14.31
N ARG A 102 -6.26 24.66 -15.20
CA ARG A 102 -5.73 24.59 -16.56
C ARG A 102 -6.33 25.70 -17.43
N ARG A 103 -5.46 26.49 -18.07
CA ARG A 103 -5.88 27.47 -19.09
C ARG A 103 -6.49 26.75 -20.29
N PRO A 104 -7.53 27.32 -20.93
CA PRO A 104 -8.09 26.75 -22.15
C PRO A 104 -7.00 26.59 -23.21
N GLY A 105 -7.00 25.47 -23.93
CA GLY A 105 -6.02 25.14 -24.98
C GLY A 105 -4.68 24.53 -24.50
N ARG A 106 -4.35 24.54 -23.20
CA ARG A 106 -3.15 23.84 -22.71
C ARG A 106 -3.42 22.32 -22.61
N PRO A 107 -2.51 21.43 -23.05
CA PRO A 107 -2.65 19.98 -22.86
C PRO A 107 -2.69 19.59 -21.37
N PRO A 108 -3.28 18.42 -21.03
CA PRO A 108 -3.33 17.93 -19.67
C PRO A 108 -1.92 17.69 -19.11
N SER A 109 -1.77 17.91 -17.80
CA SER A 109 -0.50 17.65 -17.13
C SER A 109 -0.35 16.17 -16.78
N THR A 110 0.88 15.68 -16.56
CA THR A 110 1.13 14.30 -16.09
C THR A 110 0.31 13.96 -14.84
N ARG A 111 0.11 14.93 -13.93
CA ARG A 111 -0.73 14.74 -12.74
C ARG A 111 -2.19 14.53 -13.10
N GLU A 112 -2.72 15.33 -14.03
CA GLU A 112 -4.09 15.21 -14.53
C GLU A 112 -4.32 13.83 -15.19
N ASP A 113 -3.38 13.36 -16.00
CA ASP A 113 -3.45 12.04 -16.62
C ASP A 113 -3.43 10.90 -15.58
N ILE A 114 -2.59 11.01 -14.55
CA ILE A 114 -2.55 10.03 -13.44
C ILE A 114 -3.90 9.98 -12.73
N PHE A 115 -4.51 11.13 -12.42
CA PHE A 115 -5.82 11.17 -11.76
C PHE A 115 -6.94 10.66 -12.67
N ARG A 116 -6.90 10.98 -13.96
CA ARG A 116 -7.84 10.42 -14.94
C ARG A 116 -7.76 8.90 -14.99
N MET A 117 -6.55 8.33 -14.98
CA MET A 117 -6.35 6.88 -14.94
C MET A 117 -6.85 6.26 -13.63
N LYS A 118 -6.68 6.95 -12.49
CA LYS A 118 -7.20 6.51 -11.20
C LYS A 118 -8.72 6.48 -11.21
N VAL A 119 -9.38 7.59 -11.57
CA VAL A 119 -10.85 7.66 -11.66
C VAL A 119 -11.41 6.56 -12.57
N ALA A 120 -10.82 6.34 -13.75
CA ALA A 120 -11.27 5.27 -14.65
C ALA A 120 -11.07 3.87 -14.06
N ARG A 121 -9.99 3.64 -13.31
CA ARG A 121 -9.75 2.38 -12.59
C ARG A 121 -10.75 2.19 -11.46
N ASP A 122 -11.00 3.22 -10.70
CA ASP A 122 -11.87 3.23 -9.54
C ASP A 122 -13.33 3.01 -9.95
N ASP A 123 -13.78 3.66 -11.02
CA ASP A 123 -15.11 3.43 -11.62
C ASP A 123 -15.27 1.98 -12.09
N LYS A 124 -14.24 1.43 -12.74
CA LYS A 124 -14.25 0.03 -13.17
C LYS A 124 -14.28 -0.91 -11.97
N GLU A 125 -13.43 -0.67 -10.97
CA GLU A 125 -13.37 -1.48 -9.75
C GLU A 125 -14.71 -1.44 -8.99
N TYR A 126 -15.37 -0.29 -8.93
CA TYR A 126 -16.67 -0.15 -8.29
C TYR A 126 -17.79 -0.90 -9.01
N ARG A 127 -17.76 -0.95 -10.35
CA ARG A 127 -18.69 -1.75 -11.14
C ARG A 127 -18.44 -3.25 -10.96
N ASP A 128 -17.19 -3.68 -11.08
CA ASP A 128 -16.81 -5.09 -11.05
C ASP A 128 -16.85 -5.68 -9.63
N GLY A 129 -16.66 -4.85 -8.60
CA GLY A 129 -16.66 -5.25 -7.19
C GLY A 129 -15.49 -4.64 -6.43
N PHE A 130 -15.77 -3.59 -5.66
CA PHE A 130 -14.79 -2.81 -4.91
C PHE A 130 -14.18 -3.61 -3.76
N TYR A 131 -12.85 -3.80 -3.81
CA TYR A 131 -12.15 -4.65 -2.85
C TYR A 131 -11.89 -3.92 -1.52
N MET A 132 -12.48 -4.42 -0.43
CA MET A 132 -12.39 -3.83 0.90
C MET A 132 -12.58 -4.86 2.03
N PRO A 133 -12.20 -4.53 3.29
CA PRO A 133 -12.55 -5.35 4.44
C PRO A 133 -14.07 -5.42 4.63
N ASP A 134 -14.57 -6.56 5.09
CA ASP A 134 -15.99 -6.72 5.39
C ASP A 134 -16.40 -5.89 6.61
N LEU A 135 -17.38 -4.99 6.43
CA LEU A 135 -17.86 -4.10 7.50
C LEU A 135 -19.23 -4.54 8.05
N THR A 136 -19.75 -5.67 7.56
CA THR A 136 -21.06 -6.22 7.96
C THR A 136 -20.94 -7.24 9.10
N ASP A 137 -19.79 -7.89 9.25
CA ASP A 137 -19.52 -8.85 10.33
C ASP A 137 -18.93 -8.15 11.57
N GLU A 138 -19.62 -8.26 12.71
CA GLU A 138 -19.24 -7.68 14.01
C GLU A 138 -17.83 -8.11 14.45
N ASN A 139 -17.50 -9.39 14.26
CA ASN A 139 -16.19 -9.91 14.64
C ASN A 139 -15.10 -9.24 13.79
N ASN A 140 -15.34 -9.11 12.49
CA ASN A 140 -14.38 -8.50 11.59
C ASN A 140 -14.18 -7.02 11.87
N VAL A 141 -15.26 -6.29 12.18
CA VAL A 141 -15.19 -4.87 12.56
C VAL A 141 -14.40 -4.67 13.84
N THR A 142 -14.54 -5.57 14.82
CA THR A 142 -13.76 -5.55 16.06
C THR A 142 -12.27 -5.68 15.78
N TYR A 143 -11.85 -6.69 15.01
CA TYR A 143 -10.44 -6.85 14.61
C TYR A 143 -9.96 -5.66 13.76
N PHE A 144 -10.80 -5.17 12.85
CA PHE A 144 -10.45 -4.06 12.00
C PHE A 144 -10.26 -2.76 12.79
N SER A 145 -11.00 -2.55 13.88
CA SER A 145 -10.82 -1.38 14.76
C SER A 145 -9.42 -1.34 15.40
N LEU A 146 -8.89 -2.51 15.77
CA LEU A 146 -7.60 -2.70 16.43
C LEU A 146 -6.39 -2.61 15.48
N TRP A 147 -6.64 -2.63 14.17
CA TRP A 147 -5.58 -2.57 13.18
C TRP A 147 -4.76 -1.27 13.29
N ASP A 148 -3.44 -1.39 13.31
CA ASP A 148 -2.48 -0.32 13.60
C ASP A 148 -1.76 0.22 12.34
N GLY A 149 -2.14 -0.26 11.15
CA GLY A 149 -1.44 0.04 9.90
C GLY A 149 -0.48 -1.06 9.43
N ASN A 150 -0.33 -2.16 10.17
CA ASN A 150 0.55 -3.26 9.77
C ASN A 150 -0.04 -4.10 8.63
N TRP A 151 0.71 -4.27 7.54
CA TRP A 151 0.31 -5.08 6.39
C TRP A 151 0.01 -6.55 6.75
N SER A 152 0.78 -7.13 7.68
CA SER A 152 0.62 -8.55 8.01
C SER A 152 -0.70 -8.83 8.72
N TYR A 153 -1.19 -7.85 9.49
CA TYR A 153 -2.47 -7.94 10.20
C TYR A 153 -3.66 -7.97 9.24
N LEU A 154 -3.54 -7.35 8.05
CA LEU A 154 -4.61 -7.38 7.05
C LEU A 154 -5.00 -8.78 6.58
N SER A 155 -4.12 -9.77 6.77
CA SER A 155 -4.40 -11.17 6.43
C SER A 155 -5.36 -11.87 7.39
N THR A 156 -5.58 -11.35 8.60
CA THR A 156 -6.52 -11.91 9.58
C THR A 156 -7.95 -11.44 9.38
N LEU A 157 -8.14 -10.35 8.62
CA LEU A 157 -9.44 -9.78 8.32
C LEU A 157 -10.15 -10.55 7.22
N LYS A 158 -11.48 -10.53 7.25
CA LYS A 158 -12.33 -10.95 6.13
C LYS A 158 -12.40 -9.82 5.10
N TRP A 159 -12.34 -10.22 3.83
CA TRP A 159 -12.34 -9.31 2.69
C TRP A 159 -13.50 -9.63 1.76
N VAL A 160 -14.07 -8.59 1.17
CA VAL A 160 -15.19 -8.69 0.25
C VAL A 160 -14.97 -7.77 -0.94
N ARG A 161 -15.70 -8.05 -2.03
CA ARG A 161 -15.88 -7.18 -3.18
C ARG A 161 -17.32 -6.73 -3.20
N VAL A 162 -17.52 -5.41 -3.17
CA VAL A 162 -18.84 -4.77 -3.15
C VAL A 162 -19.09 -4.13 -4.50
N SER A 163 -20.07 -4.63 -5.27
CA SER A 163 -20.43 -4.00 -6.55
C SER A 163 -21.30 -2.76 -6.35
N SER A 164 -21.47 -1.97 -7.41
CA SER A 164 -22.37 -0.81 -7.42
C SER A 164 -23.82 -1.13 -7.06
N ASP A 165 -24.24 -2.37 -7.30
CA ASP A 165 -25.61 -2.87 -7.06
C ASP A 165 -25.81 -3.34 -5.62
N GLY A 166 -24.76 -3.30 -4.79
CA GLY A 166 -24.79 -3.82 -3.43
C GLY A 166 -24.55 -5.33 -3.32
N ASN A 167 -24.19 -6.01 -4.42
CA ASN A 167 -23.79 -7.41 -4.34
C ASN A 167 -22.44 -7.53 -3.64
N VAL A 168 -22.41 -8.36 -2.61
CA VAL A 168 -21.22 -8.64 -1.81
C VAL A 168 -20.68 -10.01 -2.18
N GLN A 169 -19.46 -10.06 -2.70
CA GLN A 169 -18.75 -11.30 -3.00
C GLN A 169 -17.58 -11.47 -2.04
N ILE A 170 -17.46 -12.65 -1.44
CA ILE A 170 -16.34 -12.96 -0.55
C ILE A 170 -15.04 -12.97 -1.35
N SER A 171 -14.00 -12.35 -0.81
CA SER A 171 -12.67 -12.26 -1.42
C SER A 171 -11.58 -12.61 -0.42
N ARG A 172 -10.34 -12.74 -0.90
CA ARG A 172 -9.19 -13.13 -0.09
C ARG A 172 -8.05 -12.15 -0.22
N PHE A 173 -7.36 -11.93 0.90
CA PHE A 173 -6.12 -11.19 0.94
C PHE A 173 -4.90 -12.10 0.69
N PRO A 174 -3.89 -11.63 -0.08
CA PRO A 174 -3.84 -10.39 -0.84
C PRO A 174 -4.55 -10.52 -2.21
N PRO A 175 -4.99 -9.39 -2.80
CA PRO A 175 -5.87 -9.37 -3.98
C PRO A 175 -5.28 -10.01 -5.24
N ASN A 176 -3.94 -10.15 -5.32
CA ASN A 176 -3.22 -10.69 -6.49
C ASN A 176 -2.63 -12.08 -6.25
N ARG A 177 -3.11 -12.86 -5.26
CA ARG A 177 -2.83 -14.30 -5.26
C ARG A 177 -3.81 -14.97 -6.21
N GLU A 178 -3.54 -14.82 -7.50
CA GLU A 178 -3.89 -15.88 -8.45
C GLU A 178 -3.20 -17.16 -7.97
N ILE A 179 -3.95 -18.26 -7.96
CA ILE A 179 -3.46 -19.61 -7.65
C ILE A 179 -2.55 -20.04 -8.79
#